data_AF-A0A536PU76-F1
#
_entry.id   AF-A0A536PU76-F1
#
_cell.length_a   1.000
_cell.length_b   1.000
_cell.length_c   1.000
_cell.angle_alpha   90.00
_cell.angle_beta   90.00
_cell.angle_gamma   90.00
#
_symmetry.space_group_name_H-M   'P 1'
#
loop_
_entity.id
_entity.type
_entity.pdbx_description
1 polymer ?
#
loop_
_entity_poly.entity_id
_entity_poly.type
_entity_poly.pdbx_seq_one_letter_code
_entity_poly.pdbx_strand_id
1 'polypeptide(L)'
;MKSDLVRGDYERARRKSFVRAIASWLRRSDNALLAFEEMRQGIHAKTQRDGGLREVPIDRIVGSVGRYRDFDRAFLPKQVRTR
;
A
#
# COMPACT_ATOMS: atom_id res chain seq x y z
N MET A 1 -4.52 26.82 -3.19
CA MET A 1 -4.61 26.31 -4.58
C MET A 1 -4.00 24.92 -4.75
N LYS A 2 -2.68 24.68 -4.61
CA LYS A 2 -2.12 23.31 -4.69
C LYS A 2 -2.58 22.38 -3.55
N SER A 3 -2.77 22.93 -2.35
CA SER A 3 -3.28 22.19 -1.17
C SER A 3 -4.70 21.64 -1.36
N ASP A 4 -5.56 22.38 -2.04
CA ASP A 4 -6.97 22.03 -2.22
C ASP A 4 -7.13 20.86 -3.21
N LEU A 5 -6.29 20.85 -4.25
CA LEU A 5 -6.18 19.75 -5.21
C LEU A 5 -5.71 18.46 -4.52
N VAL A 6 -4.64 18.54 -3.71
CA VAL A 6 -4.11 17.39 -2.95
C VAL A 6 -5.18 16.81 -2.02
N ARG A 7 -5.96 17.67 -1.34
CA ARG A 7 -7.06 17.22 -0.47
C ARG A 7 -8.17 16.53 -1.25
N GLY A 8 -8.56 17.09 -2.40
CA GLY A 8 -9.58 16.51 -3.28
C GLY A 8 -9.17 15.14 -3.84
N ASP A 9 -7.92 15.01 -4.28
CA ASP A 9 -7.38 13.76 -4.80
C ASP A 9 -7.31 12.69 -3.72
N TYR A 10 -6.92 13.06 -2.49
CA TYR A 10 -6.90 12.16 -1.35
C TYR A 10 -8.30 11.61 -1.01
N GLU A 11 -9.32 12.48 -0.95
CA GLU A 11 -10.70 12.05 -0.72
C GLU A 11 -11.21 11.12 -1.82
N ARG A 12 -10.85 11.39 -3.08
CA ARG A 12 -11.20 10.53 -4.21
C ARG A 12 -10.53 9.15 -4.10
N ALA A 13 -9.25 9.10 -3.72
CA ALA A 13 -8.51 7.87 -3.50
C ALA A 13 -9.12 7.05 -2.35
N ARG A 14 -9.55 7.71 -1.26
CA ARG A 14 -10.21 7.06 -0.12
C ARG A 14 -11.55 6.43 -0.50
N ARG A 15 -12.39 7.15 -1.26
CA ARG A 15 -13.66 6.59 -1.78
C ARG A 15 -13.41 5.37 -2.66
N LYS A 16 -12.38 5.42 -3.51
CA LYS A 16 -11.96 4.29 -4.36
C LYS A 16 -11.51 3.08 -3.52
N SER A 17 -10.73 3.31 -2.47
CA SER A 17 -10.31 2.26 -1.51
C SER A 17 -11.51 1.57 -0.87
N PHE A 18 -12.51 2.35 -0.44
CA PHE A 18 -13.73 1.83 0.17
C PHE A 18 -14.54 0.92 -0.78
N VAL A 19 -14.75 1.36 -2.02
CA VAL A 19 -15.44 0.53 -3.04
C VAL A 19 -14.68 -0.76 -3.31
N ARG A 20 -13.34 -0.70 -3.38
CA ARG A 20 -12.49 -1.88 -3.55
C ARG A 20 -12.58 -2.84 -2.37
N ALA A 21 -12.67 -2.33 -1.14
CA ALA A 21 -12.84 -3.15 0.04
C ALA A 21 -14.16 -3.95 -0.02
N ILE A 22 -15.27 -3.30 -0.38
CA ILE A 22 -16.57 -3.96 -0.57
C ILE A 22 -16.49 -5.01 -1.68
N ALA A 23 -15.95 -4.64 -2.84
CA ALA A 23 -15.82 -5.56 -3.97
C ALA A 23 -14.95 -6.78 -3.63
N SER A 24 -13.87 -6.58 -2.87
CA SER A 24 -12.96 -7.66 -2.47
C SER A 24 -13.60 -8.59 -1.45
N TRP A 25 -14.40 -8.04 -0.52
CA TRP A 25 -15.20 -8.83 0.40
C TRP A 25 -16.22 -9.69 -0.34
N LEU A 26 -16.97 -9.10 -1.29
CA LEU A 26 -17.96 -9.83 -2.10
C LEU A 26 -17.31 -10.93 -2.96
N ARG A 27 -16.12 -10.68 -3.49
CA ARG A 27 -15.34 -11.64 -4.29
C ARG A 27 -14.52 -12.62 -3.45
N ARG A 28 -14.54 -12.49 -2.12
CA ARG A 28 -13.72 -13.27 -1.18
C ARG A 28 -12.22 -13.26 -1.54
N SER A 29 -11.75 -12.14 -2.08
CA SER A 29 -10.37 -11.95 -2.55
C SER A 29 -9.57 -11.11 -1.55
N ASP A 30 -8.29 -11.44 -1.36
CA ASP A 30 -7.41 -10.66 -0.48
C ASP A 30 -7.01 -9.31 -1.11
N ASN A 31 -7.31 -8.23 -0.40
CA ASN A 31 -6.97 -6.85 -0.77
C ASN A 31 -6.03 -6.19 0.25
N ALA A 32 -5.50 -6.96 1.21
CA ALA A 32 -4.48 -6.48 2.13
C ALA A 32 -3.15 -6.29 1.40
N LEU A 33 -2.41 -5.26 1.82
CA LEU A 33 -1.02 -5.13 1.42
C LEU A 33 -0.18 -6.13 2.20
N LEU A 34 0.74 -6.82 1.52
CA LEU A 34 1.64 -7.78 2.14
C LEU A 34 2.53 -7.09 3.18
N ALA A 35 2.59 -7.67 4.38
CA ALA A 35 3.50 -7.23 5.42
C ALA A 35 4.93 -7.65 5.04
N PHE A 36 5.76 -6.65 4.71
CA PHE A 36 7.15 -6.88 4.30
C PHE A 36 7.91 -7.76 5.30
N GLU A 37 7.77 -7.49 6.60
CA GLU A 37 8.50 -8.21 7.64
C GLU A 37 8.01 -9.66 7.80
N GLU A 38 6.70 -9.91 7.70
CA GLU A 38 6.13 -11.26 7.74
C GLU A 38 6.61 -12.08 6.53
N MET A 39 6.58 -11.49 5.33
CA MET A 39 7.10 -12.12 4.11
C MET A 39 8.60 -12.41 4.23
N ARG A 40 9.39 -11.46 4.73
CA ARG A 40 10.85 -11.60 4.91
C ARG A 40 11.21 -12.75 5.84
N GLN A 41 10.47 -12.90 6.94
CA GLN A 41 10.67 -14.00 7.89
C GLN A 41 10.30 -15.36 7.29
N GLY A 42 9.19 -15.42 6.54
CA GLY A 42 8.71 -16.63 5.88
C GLY A 42 9.66 -17.18 4.80
N ILE A 43 10.36 -16.31 4.08
CA ILE A 43 11.35 -16.73 3.06
C ILE A 43 12.76 -16.97 3.62
N HIS A 44 12.93 -16.93 4.96
CA HIS A 44 14.23 -17.06 5.63
C HIS A 44 15.33 -16.16 5.04
N ALA A 45 14.97 -14.94 4.62
CA ALA A 45 15.92 -13.94 4.14
C ALA A 45 16.69 -13.35 5.33
N LYS A 46 17.64 -14.14 5.85
CA LYS A 46 18.49 -13.79 7.00
C LYS A 46 19.72 -12.97 6.61
N THR A 47 20.20 -13.11 5.38
CA THR A 47 21.38 -12.39 4.89
C THR A 47 20.94 -11.32 3.89
N GLN A 48 20.92 -10.07 4.33
CA GLN A 48 20.86 -8.93 3.43
C GLN A 48 22.29 -8.61 2.98
N ARG A 49 22.53 -8.57 1.67
CA ARG A 49 23.76 -8.01 1.10
C ARG A 49 23.40 -6.72 0.41
N ASP A 50 24.26 -5.72 0.51
CA ASP A 50 24.12 -4.51 -0.28
C ASP A 50 24.20 -4.87 -1.77
N GLY A 51 23.11 -4.58 -2.49
CA GLY A 51 22.98 -4.84 -3.93
C GLY A 51 23.30 -3.61 -4.79
N GLY A 52 23.73 -2.51 -4.18
CA GLY A 52 23.89 -1.21 -4.82
C GLY A 52 22.57 -0.48 -5.06
N LEU A 53 22.68 0.73 -5.62
CA LEU A 53 21.53 1.54 -5.97
C LEU A 53 20.83 0.99 -7.21
N ARG A 54 19.52 0.79 -7.11
CA ARG A 54 18.68 0.34 -8.23
C ARG A 54 17.45 1.22 -8.35
N GLU A 55 17.17 1.66 -9.56
CA GLU A 55 15.96 2.40 -9.86
C GLU A 55 14.74 1.48 -9.81
N VAL A 56 13.65 1.97 -9.20
CA VAL A 56 12.38 1.25 -9.11
C VAL A 56 11.33 2.07 -9.86
N PRO A 57 10.70 1.50 -10.91
CA PRO A 57 9.58 2.14 -11.57
C PRO A 57 8.46 2.49 -10.58
N ILE A 58 7.91 3.70 -10.70
CA ILE A 58 6.90 4.23 -9.75
C ILE A 58 5.65 3.32 -9.70
N ASP A 59 5.24 2.76 -10.84
CA ASP A 59 4.11 1.84 -10.98
C ASP A 59 4.32 0.50 -10.26
N ARG A 60 5.57 0.14 -9.91
CA ARG A 60 5.90 -1.05 -9.11
C ARG A 60 5.90 -0.80 -7.60
N ILE A 61 5.71 0.45 -7.17
CA ILE A 61 5.63 0.80 -5.75
C ILE A 61 4.21 0.47 -5.26
N VAL A 62 4.07 -0.72 -4.66
CA VAL A 62 2.78 -1.19 -4.14
C VAL A 62 2.50 -0.72 -2.70
N GLY A 63 3.49 -0.19 -1.99
CA GLY A 63 3.26 0.45 -0.70
C GLY A 63 4.50 0.82 0.10
N SER A 64 4.29 1.10 1.39
CA SER A 64 5.34 1.52 2.32
C SER A 64 5.63 0.45 3.37
N VAL A 65 6.92 0.23 3.65
CA VAL A 65 7.36 -0.62 4.75
C VAL A 65 6.85 -0.06 6.08
N GLY A 66 6.35 -0.93 6.97
CA GLY A 66 5.83 -0.55 8.28
C GLY A 66 4.41 0.06 8.29
N ARG A 67 3.84 0.43 7.14
CA ARG A 67 2.51 1.07 7.04
C ARG A 67 1.52 0.28 6.20
N TYR A 68 1.78 -1.02 6.00
CA TYR A 68 0.96 -1.91 5.19
C TYR A 68 -0.51 -2.00 5.63
N ARG A 69 -0.82 -1.65 6.90
CA ARG A 69 -2.19 -1.62 7.43
C ARG A 69 -2.97 -0.36 7.04
N ASP A 70 -2.28 0.70 6.63
CA ASP A 70 -2.90 1.99 6.33
C ASP A 70 -3.35 2.09 4.86
N PHE A 71 -2.89 1.16 4.02
CA PHE A 71 -3.17 1.13 2.59
C PHE A 71 -3.75 -0.22 2.14
N ASP A 72 -4.46 -0.22 1.02
CA ASP A 72 -4.84 -1.45 0.32
C ASP A 72 -3.75 -1.88 -0.68
N ARG A 73 -3.94 -3.03 -1.33
CA ARG A 73 -3.00 -3.57 -2.32
C ARG A 73 -2.76 -2.66 -3.54
N ALA A 74 -3.65 -1.70 -3.80
CA ALA A 74 -3.49 -0.70 -4.86
C ALA A 74 -2.90 0.62 -4.34
N PHE A 75 -2.30 0.59 -3.14
CA PHE A 75 -1.73 1.74 -2.46
C PHE A 75 -2.74 2.88 -2.18
N LEU A 76 -4.01 2.54 -1.98
CA LEU A 76 -5.04 3.51 -1.63
C LEU A 76 -5.24 3.61 -0.11
N PRO A 77 -5.42 4.82 0.45
CA PRO A 77 -5.55 5.01 1.89
C PRO A 77 -6.83 4.36 2.42
N LYS A 78 -6.70 3.63 3.52
CA LYS A 78 -7.83 3.00 4.25
C LYS A 78 -8.29 3.85 5.44
N GLN A 79 -7.42 4.70 5.97
CA GLN A 79 -7.66 5.52 7.15
C GLN A 79 -7.63 7.01 6.80
N VAL A 80 -8.35 7.84 7.57
CA VAL A 80 -8.39 9.31 7.39
C VAL A 80 -7.04 9.95 7.75
N ARG A 81 -6.33 9.32 8.68
CA ARG A 81 -5.02 9.77 9.14
C ARG A 81 -4.10 8.55 9.16
N THR A 82 -3.08 8.61 8.32
CA THR A 82 -2.02 7.61 8.29
C THR A 82 -1.17 7.80 9.55
N ARG A 83 -0.85 6.71 10.28
CA ARG A 83 -0.03 6.81 11.51
C ARG A 83 1.43 7.11 11.22
#